data_AF-A0A5C2I7N9-F1
#
_entry.id   AF-A0A5C2I7N9-F1
#
_cell.length_a   1.000
_cell.length_b   1.000
_cell.length_c   1.000
_cell.angle_alpha   90.00
_cell.angle_beta   90.00
_cell.angle_gamma   90.00
#
_symmetry.space_group_name_H-M   'P 1'
#
loop_
_entity.id
_entity.type
_entity.pdbx_description
1 polymer ?
#
loop_
_entity_poly.entity_id
_entity_poly.type
_entity_poly.pdbx_seq_one_letter_code
_entity_poly.pdbx_strand_id
1 'polypeptide(L)'
;MRELNLNVNSAMEWVGKYHAEVQAKYLDGLKRLPTWGAEFDRQVQEYLDGLANWARGNICWHFESGRYFGAKSAEVQRTRRIALH
;
A
#
# COMPACT_ATOMS: atom_id res chain seq x y z
N MET A 1 16.39 6.96 -1.42
CA MET A 1 17.50 7.49 -2.26
C MET A 1 18.81 7.56 -1.48
N ARG A 2 18.95 8.40 -0.45
CA ARG A 2 20.26 8.60 0.23
C ARG A 2 20.75 7.38 1.02
N GLU A 3 19.88 6.77 1.82
CA GLU A 3 20.25 5.62 2.68
C GLU A 3 20.78 4.41 1.91
N LEU A 4 20.16 4.11 0.76
CA LEU A 4 20.54 2.99 -0.10
C LEU A 4 21.38 3.41 -1.32
N ASN A 5 21.78 4.68 -1.38
CA ASN A 5 22.48 5.30 -2.52
C ASN A 5 21.85 4.99 -3.90
N LEU A 6 20.53 5.13 -4.01
CA LEU A 6 19.75 4.85 -5.22
C LEU A 6 19.36 6.13 -5.96
N ASN A 7 19.33 6.07 -7.30
CA ASN A 7 18.64 7.06 -8.13
C ASN A 7 17.11 6.98 -7.95
N VAL A 8 16.37 7.94 -8.52
CA VAL A 8 14.90 8.01 -8.37
C VAL A 8 14.20 6.74 -8.86
N ASN A 9 14.54 6.23 -10.05
CA ASN A 9 13.88 5.05 -10.62
C ASN A 9 14.14 3.81 -9.76
N SER A 10 15.40 3.55 -9.42
CA SER A 10 15.77 2.41 -8.58
C SER A 10 15.19 2.54 -7.16
N ALA A 11 15.05 3.76 -6.63
CA ALA A 11 14.35 3.99 -5.37
C ALA A 11 12.85 3.69 -5.46
N MET A 12 12.19 4.05 -6.57
CA MET A 12 10.77 3.73 -6.80
C MET A 12 10.55 2.22 -6.94
N GLU A 13 11.42 1.52 -7.67
CA GLU A 13 11.41 0.06 -7.78
C GLU A 13 11.59 -0.60 -6.41
N TRP A 14 12.56 -0.11 -5.62
CA TRP A 14 12.81 -0.62 -4.27
C TRP A 14 11.59 -0.43 -3.36
N VAL A 15 10.97 0.76 -3.35
CA VAL A 15 9.75 1.02 -2.55
C VAL A 15 8.60 0.12 -3.00
N GLY A 16 8.43 -0.09 -4.31
CA GLY A 16 7.41 -0.99 -4.85
C GLY A 16 7.61 -2.43 -4.37
N LYS A 17 8.84 -2.94 -4.41
CA LYS A 17 9.19 -4.27 -3.89
C LYS A 17 8.93 -4.36 -2.38
N TYR A 18 9.40 -3.37 -1.62
CA TYR A 18 9.22 -3.36 -0.16
C TYR A 18 7.74 -3.32 0.23
N HIS A 19 6.91 -2.54 -0.48
CA HIS A 19 5.47 -2.52 -0.26
C HIS A 19 4.84 -3.90 -0.48
N ALA A 20 5.23 -4.61 -1.54
CA ALA A 20 4.76 -5.98 -1.80
C ALA A 20 5.19 -6.97 -0.70
N GLU A 21 6.43 -6.84 -0.18
CA GLU A 21 6.91 -7.66 0.93
C GLU A 21 6.13 -7.41 2.22
N VAL A 22 5.83 -6.15 2.54
CA VAL A 22 5.01 -5.79 3.72
C VAL A 22 3.59 -6.34 3.58
N GLN A 23 2.98 -6.23 2.39
CA GLN A 23 1.67 -6.82 2.12
C GLN A 23 1.69 -8.35 2.30
N ALA A 24 2.71 -9.03 1.79
CA ALA A 24 2.85 -10.48 1.98
C ALA A 24 3.00 -10.86 3.45
N LYS A 25 3.83 -10.12 4.21
CA LYS A 25 4.00 -10.33 5.66
C LYS A 25 2.70 -10.14 6.44
N TYR A 26 1.90 -9.14 6.08
CA TYR A 26 0.60 -8.91 6.68
C TYR A 26 -0.34 -10.10 6.45
N LEU A 27 -0.49 -10.54 5.20
CA LEU A 27 -1.33 -11.69 4.84
C LEU A 27 -0.87 -13.00 5.51
N ASP A 28 0.44 -13.22 5.64
CA ASP A 28 0.99 -14.36 6.38
C ASP A 28 0.82 -14.21 7.90
N GLY A 29 0.78 -12.98 8.42
CA GLY A 29 0.43 -12.68 9.80
C GLY A 29 -1.00 -13.09 10.13
N LEU A 30 -1.95 -12.79 9.24
CA LEU A 30 -3.38 -13.15 9.42
C LEU A 30 -3.58 -14.66 9.63
N LYS A 31 -2.78 -15.50 8.97
CA LYS A 31 -2.85 -16.97 9.08
C LYS A 31 -2.33 -17.52 10.41
N ARG A 32 -1.58 -16.70 11.17
CA ARG A 32 -0.85 -17.11 12.39
C ARG A 32 -1.39 -16.42 13.64
N LEU A 33 -2.57 -15.80 13.55
CA LEU A 33 -3.19 -15.16 14.69
C LEU A 33 -3.52 -16.21 15.76
N PRO A 34 -3.19 -15.96 17.04
CA PRO A 34 -3.77 -16.70 18.15
C PRO A 34 -5.30 -16.59 18.15
N THR A 35 -5.96 -17.47 18.90
CA THR A 35 -7.36 -17.28 19.29
C THR A 35 -7.40 -16.77 20.73
N TRP A 36 -8.32 -15.86 20.99
CA TRP A 36 -8.60 -15.29 22.30
C TRP A 36 -10.08 -15.47 22.70
N GLY A 37 -10.82 -16.29 21.96
CA GLY A 37 -12.25 -16.50 22.11
C GLY A 37 -13.07 -15.69 21.10
N ALA A 38 -14.26 -16.22 20.78
CA ALA A 38 -15.04 -15.79 19.61
C ALA A 38 -15.33 -14.29 19.53
N GLU A 39 -15.56 -13.63 20.67
CA GLU A 39 -15.82 -12.19 20.72
C GLU A 39 -14.59 -11.37 20.30
N PHE A 40 -13.43 -11.63 20.91
CA PHE A 40 -12.20 -10.93 20.60
C PHE A 40 -11.69 -11.29 19.21
N ASP A 41 -11.79 -12.55 18.80
CA ASP A 41 -11.40 -12.99 17.46
C ASP A 41 -12.17 -12.21 16.39
N ARG A 42 -13.49 -12.01 16.58
CA ARG A 42 -14.32 -11.20 15.67
C ARG A 42 -13.86 -9.73 15.61
N GLN A 43 -13.61 -9.11 16.77
CA GLN A 43 -13.18 -7.72 16.83
C GLN A 43 -11.80 -7.51 16.18
N VAL A 44 -10.87 -8.45 16.42
CA VAL A 44 -9.54 -8.44 15.82
C VAL A 44 -9.63 -8.58 14.29
N GLN A 45 -10.47 -9.50 13.79
CA GLN A 45 -10.68 -9.64 12.35
C GLN A 45 -11.25 -8.35 11.73
N GLU A 46 -12.29 -7.78 12.33
CA GLU A 46 -12.90 -6.53 11.85
C GLU A 46 -11.90 -5.37 11.79
N TYR A 47 -11.07 -5.22 12.83
CA TYR A 47 -10.01 -4.22 12.85
C TYR A 47 -8.96 -4.45 11.76
N LEU A 48 -8.52 -5.70 11.58
CA LEU A 48 -7.53 -6.06 10.57
C LEU A 48 -8.08 -5.81 9.16
N ASP A 49 -9.31 -6.20 8.87
CA ASP A 49 -9.97 -5.89 7.59
C ASP A 49 -10.04 -4.38 7.34
N GLY A 50 -10.31 -3.58 8.38
CA GLY A 50 -10.23 -2.13 8.33
C GLY A 50 -8.85 -1.62 7.90
N LEU A 51 -7.77 -2.17 8.44
CA LEU A 51 -6.39 -1.82 8.05
C LEU A 51 -6.08 -2.19 6.60
N ALA A 52 -6.52 -3.36 6.14
CA ALA A 52 -6.35 -3.78 4.74
C ALA A 52 -7.10 -2.84 3.78
N ASN A 53 -8.34 -2.48 4.13
CA ASN A 53 -9.14 -1.52 3.37
C ASN A 53 -8.52 -0.12 3.39
N TRP A 54 -7.94 0.32 4.50
CA TRP A 54 -7.27 1.61 4.57
C TRP A 54 -6.06 1.70 3.63
N ALA A 55 -5.24 0.65 3.54
CA ALA A 55 -4.13 0.58 2.59
C ALA A 55 -4.62 0.72 1.13
N ARG A 56 -5.69 0.00 0.77
CA ARG A 56 -6.31 0.10 -0.56
C ARG A 56 -6.93 1.47 -0.82
N GLY A 57 -7.68 1.99 0.16
CA GLY A 57 -8.38 3.27 0.07
C GLY A 57 -7.42 4.42 -0.16
N ASN A 58 -6.26 4.41 0.51
CA ASN A 58 -5.20 5.37 0.24
C ASN A 58 -4.77 5.33 -1.23
N ILE A 59 -4.47 4.16 -1.80
CA ILE A 59 -4.06 4.05 -3.21
C ILE A 59 -5.12 4.63 -4.14
N CYS A 60 -6.40 4.30 -3.95
CA CYS A 60 -7.50 4.88 -4.72
C CYS A 60 -7.52 6.40 -4.60
N TRP A 61 -7.46 6.93 -3.38
CA TRP A 61 -7.47 8.36 -3.11
C TRP A 61 -6.29 9.10 -3.76
N HIS A 62 -5.08 8.54 -3.78
CA HIS A 62 -3.93 9.17 -4.45
C HIS A 62 -4.19 9.46 -5.93
N PHE A 63 -4.92 8.58 -6.63
CA PHE A 63 -5.27 8.77 -8.03
C PHE A 63 -6.57 9.56 -8.18
N GLU A 64 -7.60 9.30 -7.38
CA GLU A 64 -8.93 9.86 -7.60
C GLU A 64 -9.09 11.29 -7.05
N SER A 65 -8.33 11.67 -6.02
CA SER A 65 -8.50 12.99 -5.39
C SER A 65 -8.08 14.19 -6.24
N GLY A 66 -7.30 13.95 -7.31
CA GLY A 66 -6.69 15.02 -8.11
C GLY A 66 -5.57 15.79 -7.40
N ARG A 67 -5.29 15.52 -6.12
CA ARG A 67 -4.28 16.24 -5.32
C ARG A 67 -2.87 16.11 -5.89
N TYR A 68 -2.50 14.93 -6.38
CA TYR A 68 -1.12 14.62 -6.80
C TYR A 68 -0.92 14.70 -8.31
N PHE A 69 -1.91 14.26 -9.09
CA PHE A 69 -1.78 14.13 -10.54
C PHE A 69 -2.81 14.96 -11.33
N GLY A 70 -3.73 15.65 -10.66
CA GLY A 70 -4.76 16.47 -11.29
C GLY A 70 -5.49 15.74 -12.41
N ALA A 71 -5.62 16.38 -13.57
CA ALA A 71 -6.25 15.80 -14.76
C ALA A 71 -5.49 14.57 -15.33
N LYS A 72 -4.22 14.36 -14.96
CA LYS A 72 -3.40 13.23 -15.45
C LYS A 72 -3.56 11.96 -14.60
N SER A 73 -4.36 11.98 -13.54
CA SER A 73 -4.51 10.84 -12.62
C SER A 73 -4.77 9.50 -13.30
N ALA A 74 -5.74 9.43 -14.21
CA ALA A 74 -6.09 8.19 -14.90
C ALA A 74 -4.94 7.70 -15.82
N GLU A 75 -4.23 8.62 -16.46
CA GLU A 75 -3.07 8.29 -17.30
C GLU A 75 -1.93 7.73 -16.46
N VAL A 76 -1.59 8.39 -15.35
CA VAL A 76 -0.52 7.95 -14.44
C VAL A 76 -0.88 6.60 -13.81
N GLN A 77 -2.13 6.38 -13.41
CA GLN A 77 -2.57 5.11 -12.85
C GLN A 77 -2.43 3.96 -13.85
N ARG A 78 -2.79 4.20 -15.12
CA ARG A 78 -2.70 3.19 -16.19
C ARG A 78 -1.26 2.91 -16.61
N THR A 79 -0.46 3.95 -16.80
CA THR A 79 0.88 3.85 -17.38
C THR A 79 1.96 3.57 -16.34
N ARG A 80 1.70 3.89 -15.07
CA ARG A 80 2.68 3.88 -13.97
C ARG A 80 3.91 4.75 -14.27
N ARG A 81 3.75 5.81 -15.05
CA ARG A 81 4.83 6.74 -15.44
C ARG A 81 4.45 8.17 -15.09
N ILE A 82 5.46 8.95 -14.69
CA ILE A 82 5.35 10.39 -14.42
C ILE A 82 6.50 11.12 -15.10
N ALA A 83 6.25 12.33 -15.61
CA ALA A 83 7.31 13.22 -16.07
C ALA A 83 7.93 13.91 -14.85
N LEU A 84 9.26 13.86 -14.76
CA LEU A 84 10.01 14.63 -13.77
C LEU A 84 10.35 15.98 -14.42
N HIS A 85 10.01 17.07 -13.73
CA HIS A 85 10.32 18.45 -14.13
C HIS A 85 11.55 18.95 -13.38
#